data_AF-A0A383DGK6-F1
#
_entry.id   AF-A0A383DGK6-F1
#
_cell.length_a   1.000
_cell.length_b   1.000
_cell.length_c   1.000
_cell.angle_alpha   90.00
_cell.angle_beta   90.00
_cell.angle_gamma   90.00
#
_symmetry.space_group_name_H-M   'P 1'
#
loop_
_entity.id
_entity.type
_entity.pdbx_description
1 polymer ?
#
loop_
_entity_poly.entity_id
_entity_poly.type
_entity_poly.pdbx_seq_one_letter_code
_entity_poly.pdbx_strand_id
1 'polypeptide(L)' 'MTNGKSGNQEGTWSVKVGLAQMLKGGVIMDVVTPEHAKIAEEAGACAVMALERVPSDI' A
#
# COMPACT_ATOMS: atom_id res chain seq x y z
N MET A 1 17.38 -28.40 -18.52
CA MET A 1 18.16 -27.67 -17.51
C MET A 1 17.27 -27.49 -16.29
N THR A 2 17.31 -28.45 -15.37
CA THR A 2 16.73 -28.31 -14.03
C THR A 2 17.67 -27.46 -13.21
N ASN A 3 17.19 -26.43 -12.52
CA ASN A 3 17.76 -26.11 -11.21
C ASN A 3 16.73 -25.43 -10.31
N GLY A 4 16.43 -26.10 -9.21
CA GLY A 4 15.55 -25.58 -8.17
C GLY A 4 16.15 -24.35 -7.49
N LYS A 5 15.26 -23.44 -7.11
CA LYS A 5 15.48 -22.53 -5.98
C LYS A 5 14.33 -22.74 -5.00
N SER A 6 14.58 -23.55 -3.98
CA SER A 6 13.88 -23.45 -2.70
C SER A 6 14.57 -22.35 -1.90
N GLY A 7 13.90 -21.23 -1.68
CA GLY A 7 14.40 -20.11 -0.90
C GLY A 7 13.43 -18.95 -0.99
N ASN A 8 12.66 -18.73 0.08
CA ASN A 8 11.68 -17.66 0.34
C ASN A 8 10.76 -17.31 -0.86
N GLN A 9 9.48 -17.67 -0.78
CA GLN A 9 8.47 -17.40 -1.81
C GLN A 9 8.16 -15.89 -1.91
N GLU A 10 9.10 -15.11 -2.42
CA GLU A 10 8.87 -13.72 -2.79
C GLU A 10 7.94 -13.71 -4.01
N GLY A 11 6.80 -13.03 -3.88
CA GLY A 11 5.88 -12.85 -5.01
C GLY A 11 6.66 -12.33 -6.23
N THR A 12 6.42 -12.96 -7.39
CA THR A 12 7.11 -12.58 -8.63
C THR A 12 6.87 -11.11 -8.94
N TRP A 13 7.78 -10.50 -9.71
CA TRP A 13 7.66 -9.11 -10.12
C TRP A 13 6.27 -8.77 -10.69
N SER A 14 5.74 -9.67 -11.53
CA SER A 14 4.41 -9.53 -12.12
C SER A 14 3.30 -9.40 -11.07
N VAL A 15 3.39 -10.11 -9.95
CA VAL A 15 2.41 -10.01 -8.85
C VAL A 15 2.52 -8.65 -8.16
N LYS A 16 3.73 -8.16 -7.87
CA LYS A 16 3.95 -6.84 -7.24
C LYS A 16 3.40 -5.71 -8.11
N VAL A 17 3.63 -5.79 -9.43
CA VAL A 17 3.07 -4.83 -10.39
C VAL A 17 1.55 -4.92 -10.45
N GLY A 18 0.99 -6.14 -10.46
CA GLY A 18 -0.46 -6.36 -10.43
C GLY A 18 -1.12 -5.71 -9.21
N LEU A 19 -0.53 -5.87 -8.02
CA LEU A 19 -1.03 -5.24 -6.81
C LEU A 19 -1.03 -3.70 -6.91
N ALA A 20 0.04 -3.10 -7.43
CA ALA A 20 0.09 -1.66 -7.64
C ALA A 20 -0.96 -1.17 -8.68
N GLN A 21 -1.25 -1.98 -9.70
CA GLN A 21 -2.27 -1.66 -10.69
C GLN A 21 -3.69 -1.64 -10.10
N MET A 22 -3.96 -2.42 -9.06
CA MET A 22 -5.27 -2.42 -8.37
C MET A 22 -5.59 -1.07 -7.70
N LEU A 23 -4.57 -0.27 -7.36
CA LEU A 23 -4.74 1.05 -6.75
C LEU A 23 -4.94 2.17 -7.79
N LYS A 24 -4.90 1.86 -9.09
CA LYS A 24 -5.02 2.85 -10.15
C LYS A 24 -6.40 3.53 -10.10
N GLY A 25 -6.40 4.86 -10.08
CA GLY A 25 -7.62 5.68 -10.03
C GLY A 25 -8.18 5.90 -8.63
N GLY A 26 -7.58 5.29 -7.60
CA GLY A 26 -7.89 5.55 -6.20
C GLY A 26 -7.05 6.68 -5.60
N VAL A 27 -7.44 7.12 -4.41
CA VAL A 27 -6.68 8.06 -3.59
C VAL A 27 -5.97 7.30 -2.46
N ILE A 28 -4.72 7.67 -2.18
CA ILE A 28 -3.97 7.22 -1.00
C ILE A 28 -3.87 8.41 -0.04
N MET A 29 -4.36 8.27 1.20
CA MET A 29 -4.38 9.37 2.18
C MET A 29 -3.35 9.18 3.29
N ASP A 30 -2.66 10.25 3.66
CA ASP A 30 -1.77 10.29 4.82
C ASP A 30 -2.57 10.32 6.13
N VAL A 31 -2.23 9.45 7.07
CA VAL A 31 -2.92 9.33 8.37
C VAL A 31 -1.92 9.18 9.52
N VAL A 32 -2.25 9.76 10.68
CA VAL A 32 -1.41 9.73 11.89
C VAL A 32 -2.10 9.06 13.09
N THR A 33 -3.40 8.76 12.97
CA THR A 33 -4.20 8.07 14.00
C THR A 33 -5.12 7.00 13.39
N PRO A 34 -5.52 5.98 14.16
CA PRO A 34 -6.52 5.00 13.72
C PRO A 34 -7.86 5.62 13.33
N GLU A 35 -8.26 6.70 13.99
CA GLU A 35 -9.49 7.42 13.69
C GLU A 35 -9.43 8.09 12.31
N HIS A 36 -8.30 8.70 11.95
CA HIS A 36 -8.11 9.26 10.59
C HIS A 36 -8.18 8.17 9.52
N ALA A 37 -7.65 6.97 9.80
CA ALA A 37 -7.73 5.84 8.88
C ALA A 37 -9.17 5.42 8.59
N LYS A 38 -10.03 5.39 9.61
CA LYS A 38 -11.47 5.10 9.45
C LYS A 38 -12.17 6.16 8.62
N ILE A 39 -11.90 7.45 8.88
CA ILE A 39 -12.47 8.56 8.11
C ILE A 39 -12.00 8.51 6.65
N ALA A 40 -10.74 8.17 6.39
CA ALA A 40 -10.20 8.02 5.04
C ALA A 40 -10.88 6.87 4.27
N GLU A 41 -11.10 5.73 4.92
CA GLU A 41 -11.84 4.60 4.35
C GLU A 41 -13.28 5.01 4.00
N GLU A 42 -14.00 5.67 4.93
CA GLU A 42 -15.37 6.16 4.71
C GLU A 42 -15.45 7.22 3.60
N ALA A 43 -14.40 8.04 3.43
CA ALA A 43 -14.29 9.03 2.37
C ALA A 43 -13.96 8.41 0.98
N GLY A 44 -13.71 7.10 0.92
CA GLY A 44 -13.43 6.37 -0.31
C GLY A 44 -11.94 6.31 -0.70
N ALA A 45 -11.03 6.48 0.26
CA ALA A 45 -9.61 6.21 0.02
C ALA A 45 -9.40 4.72 -0.32
N CYS A 46 -8.60 4.46 -1.35
CA CYS A 46 -8.27 3.08 -1.77
C CYS A 46 -7.19 2.46 -0.89
N ALA A 47 -6.34 3.30 -0.29
CA ALA A 47 -5.35 2.91 0.71
C ALA A 47 -5.03 4.09 1.64
N VAL A 48 -4.35 3.82 2.76
CA VAL A 48 -3.82 4.84 3.68
C VAL A 48 -2.32 4.69 3.87
N MET A 49 -1.62 5.82 4.07
CA MET A 49 -0.20 5.89 4.41
C MET A 49 -0.05 6.34 5.86
N ALA A 50 0.42 5.45 6.72
CA ALA A 50 0.61 5.75 8.14
C ALA A 50 1.92 6.52 8.37
N LEU A 51 1.84 7.67 9.03
CA LEU A 51 2.94 8.58 9.31
C LEU A 51 2.99 8.94 10.80
N GLU A 52 4.14 9.45 11.26
CA GLU A 52 4.27 10.03 12.61
C GLU A 52 3.80 11.50 12.69
N ARG A 53 3.91 12.25 11.59
CA ARG A 53 3.46 13.64 11.42
C ARG A 53 3.06 13.89 9.97
N VAL A 54 2.23 14.91 9.74
CA VAL A 54 1.80 15.28 8.39
C VAL A 54 2.93 16.07 7.70
N PRO A 55 3.21 15.86 6.39
CA PRO A 55 4.29 16.55 5.69
C PRO A 55 4.23 18.08 5.74
N SER A 56 3.04 18.65 5.90
CA SER A 56 2.82 20.09 6.06
C SER A 56 3.35 20.68 7.38
N ASP A 57 3.66 19.82 8.36
CA ASP A 57 4.15 20.20 9.69
C ASP A 57 5.70 20.15 9.81
N ILE A 58 6.41 20.02 8.68
CA ILE A 58 7.89 20.00 8.56
C ILE A 58 8.33 21.18 7.67
#